data_AF-A0AAV9HJK3-F1
#
_entry.id   AF-A0AAV9HJK3-F1
#
_cell.length_a   1.000
_cell.length_b   1.000
_cell.length_c   1.000
_cell.angle_alpha   90.00
_cell.angle_beta   90.00
_cell.angle_gamma   90.00
#
_symmetry.space_group_name_H-M   'P 1'
#
loop_
_entity.id
_entity.type
_entity.pdbx_description
1 polymer ?
#
loop_
_entity_poly.entity_id
_entity_poly.type
_entity_poly.pdbx_seq_one_letter_code
_entity_poly.pdbx_strand_id
1 'polypeptide(L)'
;MAALSTSREFTHTPTSLTLLWLFVSLPLVAWDSLYVFLRPHSMPGGFLHSPIWVPYALYGNVDHMYGLKQWEAGNGFTAAQSALNVMETLMYAYYLAVWWGNKDANGGIKGSKGAKAALMGYSAAVMTVSKTALYWLNEYYSGFDNIGQNDMWSLFFLWIIPNGAWLVVPTFGMIFPMWSEIVDGLTFGPSGGRTKKE
;
A
#
# COMPACT_ATOMS: atom_id res chain seq x y z
N MET A 1 -28.50 -36.05 22.64
CA MET A 1 -27.83 -35.54 21.43
C MET A 1 -27.14 -34.24 21.79
N ALA A 2 -25.81 -34.24 21.91
CA ALA A 2 -25.07 -32.99 22.13
C ALA A 2 -25.04 -32.21 20.82
N ALA A 3 -25.48 -30.95 20.84
CA ALA A 3 -25.33 -30.05 19.70
C ALA A 3 -23.83 -29.87 19.42
N LEU A 4 -23.38 -30.30 18.24
CA LEU A 4 -22.05 -29.97 17.75
C LEU A 4 -21.95 -28.45 17.69
N SER A 5 -21.20 -27.85 18.62
CA SER A 5 -20.81 -26.45 18.52
C SER A 5 -19.93 -26.32 17.27
N THR A 6 -20.52 -25.84 16.17
CA THR A 6 -19.75 -25.50 14.98
C THR A 6 -18.92 -24.26 15.34
N SER A 7 -17.68 -24.48 15.77
CA SER A 7 -16.74 -23.38 15.97
C SER A 7 -16.62 -22.62 14.66
N ARG A 8 -16.98 -21.33 14.67
CA ARG A 8 -16.84 -20.48 13.47
C ARG A 8 -15.35 -20.25 13.25
N GLU A 9 -14.79 -20.97 12.29
CA GLU A 9 -13.39 -20.85 11.93
C GLU A 9 -13.16 -19.53 11.18
N PHE A 10 -12.12 -18.78 11.56
CA PHE A 10 -11.75 -17.54 10.89
C PHE A 10 -11.56 -17.81 9.39
N THR A 11 -12.11 -16.96 8.53
CA THR A 11 -11.93 -17.06 7.08
C THR A 11 -11.59 -15.69 6.51
N HIS A 12 -10.56 -15.64 5.66
CA HIS A 12 -10.19 -14.46 4.89
C HIS A 12 -10.33 -14.75 3.40
N THR A 13 -11.02 -13.89 2.66
CA THR A 13 -11.08 -13.95 1.20
C THR A 13 -10.79 -12.56 0.63
N PRO A 14 -9.67 -12.36 -0.08
CA PRO A 14 -9.38 -11.07 -0.71
C PRO A 14 -10.49 -10.70 -1.69
N THR A 15 -10.90 -9.43 -1.68
CA THR A 15 -11.87 -8.96 -2.67
C THR A 15 -11.22 -8.83 -4.05
N SER A 16 -12.01 -8.86 -5.13
CA SER A 16 -11.49 -8.58 -6.47
C SER A 16 -10.81 -7.21 -6.56
N LEU A 17 -11.31 -6.22 -5.82
CA LEU A 17 -10.70 -4.89 -5.73
C LEU A 17 -9.33 -4.95 -5.04
N THR A 18 -9.19 -5.72 -3.96
CA THR A 18 -7.90 -5.96 -3.29
C THR A 18 -6.88 -6.54 -4.27
N LEU A 19 -7.26 -7.60 -4.99
CA LEU A 19 -6.35 -8.28 -5.91
C LEU A 19 -5.97 -7.41 -7.10
N LEU A 20 -6.93 -6.70 -7.68
CA LEU A 20 -6.67 -5.75 -8.76
C LEU A 20 -5.76 -4.62 -8.29
N TRP A 21 -6.02 -4.07 -7.10
CA TRP A 21 -5.19 -3.02 -6.52
C TRP A 21 -3.74 -3.49 -6.34
N LEU A 22 -3.51 -4.64 -5.72
CA LEU A 22 -2.16 -5.16 -5.51
C LEU A 22 -1.45 -5.53 -6.82
N PHE A 23 -2.19 -6.02 -7.81
CA PHE A 23 -1.65 -6.30 -9.14
C PHE A 23 -1.12 -5.03 -9.83
N VAL A 24 -1.81 -3.90 -9.67
CA VAL A 24 -1.40 -2.61 -10.28
C VAL A 24 -0.37 -1.89 -9.41
N SER A 25 -0.58 -1.85 -8.09
CA SER A 25 0.21 -1.01 -7.19
C SER A 25 1.61 -1.56 -6.95
N LEU A 26 1.80 -2.89 -6.82
CA LEU A 26 3.12 -3.44 -6.53
C LEU A 26 4.14 -3.17 -7.65
N PRO A 27 3.83 -3.38 -8.94
CA PRO A 27 4.75 -3.00 -10.02
C PRO A 27 5.00 -1.49 -10.08
N LEU A 28 3.96 -0.68 -9.88
CA LEU A 28 4.07 0.78 -9.94
C LEU A 28 4.96 1.33 -8.81
N VAL A 29 4.77 0.84 -7.57
CA VAL A 29 5.56 1.22 -6.41
C VAL A 29 7.00 0.72 -6.52
N ALA A 30 7.23 -0.46 -7.11
CA ALA A 30 8.58 -0.93 -7.40
C ALA A 30 9.29 -0.03 -8.43
N TRP A 31 8.61 0.33 -9.53
CA TRP A 31 9.13 1.24 -10.54
C TRP A 31 9.46 2.63 -9.95
N ASP A 32 8.57 3.15 -9.10
CA ASP A 32 8.75 4.42 -8.38
C ASP A 32 9.91 4.37 -7.38
N SER A 33 9.99 3.33 -6.56
CA SER A 33 11.05 3.20 -5.57
C SER A 33 12.42 3.08 -6.23
N LEU A 34 12.51 2.38 -7.37
CA LEU A 34 13.73 2.30 -8.16
C LEU A 34 14.08 3.65 -8.81
N TYR A 35 13.09 4.43 -9.28
CA TYR A 35 13.34 5.80 -9.71
C TYR A 35 14.01 6.60 -8.60
N VAL A 36 13.49 6.55 -7.37
CA VAL A 36 13.99 7.34 -6.25
C VAL A 36 15.38 6.90 -5.79
N PHE A 37 15.63 5.60 -5.65
CA PHE A 37 16.92 5.11 -5.15
C PHE A 37 18.06 5.21 -6.16
N LEU A 38 17.75 5.24 -7.46
CA LEU A 38 18.76 5.34 -8.51
C LEU A 38 19.03 6.79 -8.94
N ARG A 39 18.51 7.80 -8.21
CA ARG A 39 18.86 9.20 -8.45
C ARG A 39 20.36 9.44 -8.19
N PRO A 40 21.04 10.25 -9.01
CA PRO A 40 20.51 11.06 -10.10
C PRO A 40 20.44 10.32 -11.45
N HIS A 41 20.91 9.08 -11.55
CA HIS A 41 21.01 8.35 -12.83
C HIS A 41 19.65 8.07 -13.48
N SER A 42 18.59 7.95 -12.68
CA SER A 42 17.19 7.80 -13.12
C SER A 42 16.50 9.13 -13.46
N MET A 43 17.01 10.28 -12.99
CA MET A 43 16.44 11.61 -13.20
C MET A 43 16.69 12.13 -14.62
N PRO A 44 15.93 13.14 -15.12
CA PRO A 44 16.23 13.79 -16.40
C PRO A 44 17.70 14.19 -16.53
N GLY A 45 18.35 13.76 -17.62
CA GLY A 45 19.79 13.93 -17.85
C GLY A 45 20.67 12.77 -17.37
N GLY A 46 20.13 11.86 -16.55
CA GLY A 46 20.80 10.62 -16.14
C GLY A 46 20.74 9.52 -17.20
N PHE A 47 21.73 8.64 -17.21
CA PHE A 47 21.87 7.60 -18.25
C PHE A 47 20.82 6.47 -18.16
N LEU A 48 20.16 6.29 -17.01
CA LEU A 48 19.09 5.31 -16.83
C LEU A 48 17.70 5.90 -17.07
N HIS A 49 17.58 7.22 -17.20
CA HIS A 49 16.30 7.90 -17.32
C HIS A 49 15.48 7.42 -18.52
N SER A 50 16.12 7.26 -19.67
CA SER A 50 15.49 6.74 -20.87
C SER A 50 15.81 5.26 -21.07
N PRO A 51 14.82 4.42 -21.45
CA PRO A 51 13.40 4.75 -21.68
C PRO A 51 12.50 4.58 -20.44
N ILE A 52 13.05 4.12 -19.32
CA ILE A 52 12.27 3.55 -18.20
C ILE A 52 11.53 4.61 -17.38
N TRP A 53 12.16 5.76 -17.14
CA TRP A 53 11.67 6.81 -16.24
C TRP A 53 11.37 8.13 -16.95
N VAL A 54 11.23 8.11 -18.28
CA VAL A 54 10.87 9.29 -19.09
C VAL A 54 9.65 10.05 -18.53
N PRO A 55 8.57 9.40 -18.03
CA PRO A 55 7.45 10.13 -17.45
C PRO A 55 7.81 11.01 -16.25
N TYR A 56 8.87 10.67 -15.50
CA TYR A 56 9.32 11.49 -14.36
C TYR A 56 9.91 12.84 -14.77
N ALA A 57 10.24 13.06 -16.05
CA ALA A 57 10.59 14.40 -16.52
C ALA A 57 9.40 15.36 -16.41
N LEU A 58 8.19 14.91 -16.75
CA LEU A 58 6.98 15.68 -16.54
C LEU A 58 6.59 15.69 -15.06
N TYR A 59 6.56 14.51 -14.44
CA TYR A 59 6.06 14.39 -13.07
C TYR A 59 6.91 15.17 -12.07
N GLY A 60 8.23 15.22 -12.23
CA GLY A 60 9.12 16.01 -11.37
C GLY A 60 8.96 17.53 -11.50
N ASN A 61 8.30 18.03 -12.57
CA ASN A 61 7.92 19.44 -12.70
C ASN A 61 6.56 19.73 -12.05
N VAL A 62 5.66 18.75 -12.05
CA VAL A 62 4.37 18.83 -11.36
C VAL A 62 4.57 18.72 -9.85
N ASP A 63 5.34 17.73 -9.43
CA ASP A 63 5.65 17.48 -8.05
C ASP A 63 7.16 17.56 -7.85
N HIS A 64 7.61 18.72 -7.36
CA HIS A 64 9.02 18.97 -7.17
C HIS A 64 9.68 18.03 -6.16
N MET A 65 8.91 17.30 -5.34
CA MET A 65 9.41 16.23 -4.46
C MET A 65 10.08 15.09 -5.26
N TYR A 66 9.70 14.94 -6.53
CA TYR A 66 10.30 14.00 -7.47
C TYR A 66 11.32 14.64 -8.43
N GLY A 67 11.48 15.95 -8.38
CA GLY A 67 12.30 16.75 -9.30
C GLY A 67 13.66 17.19 -8.76
N LEU A 68 14.36 17.97 -9.59
CA LEU A 68 15.70 18.49 -9.28
C LEU A 68 15.70 19.42 -8.06
N LYS A 69 14.65 20.25 -7.89
CA LYS A 69 14.51 21.19 -6.76
C LYS A 69 14.80 20.53 -5.41
N GLN A 70 14.10 19.44 -5.09
CA GLN A 70 14.25 18.78 -3.79
C GLN A 70 15.49 17.89 -3.72
N TRP A 71 15.97 17.36 -4.85
CA TRP A 71 17.23 16.63 -4.91
C TRP A 71 18.43 17.53 -4.58
N GLU A 72 18.53 18.70 -5.21
CA GLU A 72 19.60 19.67 -4.98
C GLU A 72 19.55 20.29 -3.58
N ALA A 73 18.35 20.41 -3.02
CA ALA A 73 18.15 20.81 -1.62
C ALA A 73 18.57 19.74 -0.60
N GLY A 74 18.92 18.52 -1.03
CA GLY A 74 19.27 17.41 -0.14
C GLY A 74 18.10 16.93 0.72
N ASN A 75 16.86 17.08 0.24
CA ASN A 75 15.67 16.71 0.99
C ASN A 75 15.47 15.18 1.01
N GLY A 76 15.54 14.59 2.21
CA GLY A 76 15.42 13.13 2.40
C GLY A 76 14.00 12.57 2.38
N PHE A 77 12.96 13.41 2.31
CA PHE A 77 11.57 12.97 2.49
C PHE A 77 11.13 11.93 1.44
N THR A 78 11.37 12.17 0.15
CA THR A 78 11.01 11.24 -0.92
C THR A 78 11.71 9.90 -0.77
N ALA A 79 13.00 9.90 -0.45
CA ALA A 79 13.77 8.67 -0.24
C ALA A 79 13.27 7.89 0.99
N ALA A 80 12.89 8.58 2.07
CA ALA A 80 12.30 7.96 3.24
C ALA A 80 10.92 7.34 2.95
N GLN A 81 10.08 8.03 2.16
CA GLN A 81 8.82 7.46 1.65
C GLN A 81 9.07 6.19 0.84
N SER A 82 10.03 6.20 -0.09
CA SER A 82 10.40 5.02 -0.88
C SER A 82 10.95 3.87 -0.05
N ALA A 83 11.69 4.14 1.03
CA ALA A 83 12.14 3.09 1.95
C ALA A 83 10.95 2.39 2.63
N LEU A 84 9.93 3.15 3.05
CA LEU A 84 8.71 2.56 3.59
C LEU A 84 7.87 1.88 2.50
N ASN A 85 7.95 2.29 1.23
CA ASN A 85 7.34 1.57 0.11
C ASN A 85 7.93 0.18 -0.07
N VAL A 86 9.24 -0.01 0.14
CA VAL A 86 9.86 -1.34 0.14
C VAL A 86 9.28 -2.21 1.25
N MET A 87 9.21 -1.69 2.48
CA MET A 87 8.66 -2.43 3.62
C MET A 87 7.21 -2.83 3.39
N GLU A 88 6.39 -1.90 2.92
CA GLU A 88 4.99 -2.16 2.56
C GLU A 88 4.87 -3.22 1.45
N THR A 89 5.70 -3.12 0.40
CA THR A 89 5.72 -4.08 -0.71
C THR A 89 6.06 -5.48 -0.22
N LEU A 90 7.00 -5.62 0.71
CA LEU A 90 7.33 -6.92 1.33
C LEU A 90 6.16 -7.48 2.15
N MET A 91 5.42 -6.64 2.87
CA MET A 91 4.23 -7.06 3.60
C MET A 91 3.13 -7.55 2.66
N TYR A 92 2.87 -6.84 1.56
CA TYR A 92 1.91 -7.28 0.54
C TYR A 92 2.37 -8.54 -0.19
N ALA A 93 3.67 -8.69 -0.47
CA ALA A 93 4.22 -9.90 -1.06
C ALA A 93 4.03 -11.11 -0.14
N TYR A 94 4.29 -10.94 1.17
CA TYR A 94 4.00 -11.98 2.17
C TYR A 94 2.51 -12.31 2.23
N TYR A 95 1.64 -11.29 2.25
CA TYR A 95 0.19 -11.46 2.24
C TYR A 95 -0.27 -12.30 1.04
N LEU A 96 0.17 -11.93 -0.17
CA LEU A 96 -0.16 -12.64 -1.42
C LEU A 96 0.41 -14.06 -1.42
N ALA A 97 1.63 -14.27 -0.90
CA ALA A 97 2.22 -15.61 -0.80
C ALA A 97 1.42 -16.52 0.15
N VAL A 98 1.01 -16.01 1.31
CA VAL A 98 0.15 -16.75 2.25
C VAL A 98 -1.20 -17.05 1.60
N TRP A 99 -1.82 -16.09 0.92
CA TRP A 99 -3.07 -16.32 0.23
C TRP A 99 -2.96 -17.35 -0.89
N TRP A 100 -2.05 -17.13 -1.84
CA TRP A 100 -1.91 -18.00 -3.00
C TRP A 100 -1.57 -19.44 -2.63
N GLY A 101 -0.71 -19.63 -1.62
CA GLY A 101 -0.30 -20.96 -1.17
C GLY A 101 -1.31 -21.69 -0.30
N ASN A 102 -2.40 -21.05 0.14
CA ASN A 102 -3.35 -21.65 1.10
C ASN A 102 -4.83 -21.45 0.75
N LYS A 103 -5.14 -20.77 -0.36
CA LYS A 103 -6.53 -20.55 -0.78
C LYS A 103 -7.21 -21.86 -1.19
N ASP A 104 -8.47 -22.02 -0.77
CA ASP A 104 -9.34 -23.10 -1.22
C ASP A 104 -9.92 -22.83 -2.63
N ALA A 105 -10.79 -23.73 -3.10
CA ALA A 105 -11.42 -23.61 -4.42
C ALA A 105 -12.27 -22.33 -4.58
N ASN A 106 -12.72 -21.72 -3.48
CA ASN A 106 -13.50 -20.49 -3.46
C ASN A 106 -12.62 -19.25 -3.25
N GLY A 107 -11.29 -19.42 -3.17
CA GLY A 107 -10.34 -18.32 -2.97
C GLY A 107 -10.16 -17.89 -1.52
N GLY A 108 -10.77 -18.59 -0.55
CA GLY A 108 -10.69 -18.27 0.86
C GLY A 108 -9.57 -19.02 1.59
N ILE A 109 -9.06 -18.44 2.68
CA ILE A 109 -8.09 -19.06 3.60
C ILE A 109 -8.72 -19.18 4.97
N LYS A 110 -8.63 -20.36 5.58
CA LYS A 110 -9.22 -20.63 6.90
C LYS A 110 -8.20 -20.62 8.04
N GLY A 111 -8.73 -20.49 9.25
CA GLY A 111 -8.02 -20.63 10.51
C GLY A 111 -6.92 -19.59 10.70
N SER A 112 -5.84 -19.99 11.39
CA SER A 112 -4.73 -19.08 11.75
C SER A 112 -4.04 -18.46 10.54
N LYS A 113 -3.98 -19.16 9.40
CA LYS A 113 -3.38 -18.62 8.18
C LYS A 113 -4.22 -17.48 7.59
N GLY A 114 -5.55 -17.64 7.58
CA GLY A 114 -6.47 -16.58 7.18
C GLY A 114 -6.35 -15.36 8.09
N ALA A 115 -6.31 -15.56 9.41
CA ALA A 115 -6.16 -14.48 10.38
C ALA A 115 -4.85 -13.69 10.19
N LYS A 116 -3.73 -14.41 9.97
CA LYS A 116 -2.43 -13.78 9.70
C LYS A 116 -2.42 -13.01 8.39
N ALA A 117 -3.06 -13.54 7.33
CA ALA A 117 -3.17 -12.86 6.05
C ALA A 117 -4.00 -11.57 6.19
N ALA A 118 -5.20 -11.66 6.76
CA ALA A 118 -6.07 -10.50 6.98
C ALA A 118 -5.36 -9.41 7.79
N LEU A 119 -4.70 -9.79 8.89
CA LEU A 119 -3.96 -8.83 9.72
C LEU A 119 -2.80 -8.18 8.98
N MET A 120 -2.00 -8.95 8.22
CA MET A 120 -0.89 -8.40 7.44
C MET A 120 -1.38 -7.43 6.35
N GLY A 121 -2.41 -7.84 5.59
CA GLY A 121 -2.99 -7.00 4.54
C GLY A 121 -3.59 -5.71 5.11
N TYR A 122 -4.27 -5.78 6.25
CA TYR A 122 -4.78 -4.62 6.99
C TYR A 122 -3.66 -3.69 7.42
N SER A 123 -2.60 -4.21 8.07
CA SER A 123 -1.48 -3.39 8.54
C SER A 123 -0.73 -2.70 7.40
N ALA A 124 -0.51 -3.40 6.28
CA ALA A 124 0.10 -2.82 5.10
C ALA A 124 -0.77 -1.72 4.48
N ALA A 125 -2.09 -1.93 4.38
CA ALA A 125 -3.03 -0.93 3.86
C ALA A 125 -3.11 0.32 4.74
N VAL A 126 -3.09 0.16 6.07
CA VAL A 126 -2.99 1.31 6.99
C VAL A 126 -1.70 2.08 6.74
N MET A 127 -0.56 1.40 6.56
CA MET A 127 0.71 2.05 6.22
C MET A 127 0.61 2.85 4.92
N THR A 128 -0.01 2.31 3.86
CA THR A 128 -0.23 3.01 2.59
C THR A 128 -0.99 4.31 2.80
N VAL A 129 -2.12 4.25 3.51
CA VAL A 129 -2.95 5.42 3.78
C VAL A 129 -2.21 6.42 4.65
N SER A 130 -1.52 5.98 5.71
CA SER A 130 -0.77 6.88 6.61
C SER A 130 0.36 7.62 5.90
N LYS A 131 1.14 6.93 5.05
CA LYS A 131 2.20 7.57 4.26
C LYS A 131 1.65 8.58 3.28
N THR A 132 0.58 8.22 2.58
CA THR A 132 -0.05 9.11 1.60
C THR A 132 -0.67 10.32 2.30
N ALA A 133 -1.31 10.14 3.46
CA ALA A 133 -1.80 11.26 4.25
C ALA A 133 -0.66 12.17 4.73
N LEU A 134 0.45 11.59 5.19
CA LEU A 134 1.65 12.36 5.54
C LEU A 134 2.20 13.14 4.34
N TYR A 135 2.17 12.57 3.14
CA TYR A 135 2.57 13.24 1.90
C TYR A 135 1.76 14.51 1.64
N TRP A 136 0.43 14.42 1.76
CA TRP A 136 -0.48 15.57 1.60
C TRP A 136 -0.30 16.61 2.70
N LEU A 137 -0.18 16.16 3.96
CA LEU A 137 0.04 17.04 5.10
C LEU A 137 1.38 17.77 4.99
N ASN A 138 2.42 17.11 4.48
CA ASN A 138 3.71 17.74 4.26
C ASN A 138 3.60 18.93 3.30
N GLU A 139 2.84 18.79 2.20
CA GLU A 139 2.57 19.91 1.30
C GLU A 139 1.78 21.02 1.99
N TYR A 140 0.70 20.67 2.70
CA TYR A 140 -0.11 21.67 3.42
C TYR A 140 0.73 22.48 4.42
N TYR A 141 1.53 21.81 5.25
CA TYR A 141 2.38 22.46 6.26
C TYR A 141 3.61 23.16 5.68
N SER A 142 4.01 22.83 4.46
CA SER A 142 5.10 23.50 3.75
C SER A 142 4.61 24.63 2.84
N GLY A 143 3.32 25.03 2.93
CA GLY A 143 2.76 26.08 2.09
C GLY A 143 2.66 25.70 0.61
N PHE A 144 2.47 24.41 0.32
CA PHE A 144 2.41 23.83 -1.02
C PHE A 144 3.69 24.05 -1.84
N ASP A 145 4.85 24.05 -1.20
CA ASP A 145 6.15 24.36 -1.83
C ASP A 145 6.48 23.48 -3.06
N ASN A 146 5.96 22.26 -3.16
CA ASN A 146 6.30 21.36 -4.27
C ASN A 146 5.23 21.28 -5.36
N ILE A 147 4.02 21.75 -5.08
CA ILE A 147 2.88 21.61 -6.00
C ILE A 147 2.13 22.92 -6.29
N GLY A 148 2.40 23.99 -5.54
CA GLY A 148 1.68 25.26 -5.63
C GLY A 148 1.95 26.04 -6.91
N GLN A 149 2.99 25.69 -7.65
CA GLN A 149 3.32 26.26 -8.96
C GLN A 149 2.40 25.80 -10.09
N ASN A 150 1.65 24.72 -9.89
CA ASN A 150 0.83 24.13 -10.96
C ASN A 150 -0.46 24.91 -11.19
N ASP A 151 -0.94 24.90 -12.43
CA ASP A 151 -2.34 25.23 -12.70
C ASP A 151 -3.27 24.16 -12.10
N MET A 152 -4.53 24.55 -11.85
CA MET A 152 -5.51 23.67 -11.21
C MET A 152 -5.78 22.37 -11.99
N TRP A 153 -5.63 22.37 -13.31
CA TRP A 153 -5.90 21.20 -14.14
C TRP A 153 -4.79 20.18 -14.02
N SER A 154 -3.54 20.63 -14.17
CA SER A 154 -2.35 19.80 -13.96
C SER A 154 -2.31 19.25 -12.54
N LEU A 155 -2.57 20.10 -11.53
CA LEU A 155 -2.63 19.67 -10.14
C LEU A 155 -3.70 18.58 -9.91
N PHE A 156 -4.89 18.78 -10.46
CA PHE A 156 -6.00 17.85 -10.25
C PHE A 156 -5.73 16.47 -10.87
N PHE A 157 -5.32 16.42 -12.13
CA PHE A 157 -5.16 15.16 -12.85
C PHE A 157 -3.82 14.46 -12.59
N LEU A 158 -2.75 15.20 -12.32
CA LEU A 158 -1.40 14.64 -12.19
C LEU A 158 -0.97 14.48 -10.73
N TRP A 159 -1.66 15.11 -9.77
CA TRP A 159 -1.30 15.00 -8.35
C TRP A 159 -2.47 14.55 -7.46
N ILE A 160 -3.62 15.22 -7.52
CA ILE A 160 -4.77 14.95 -6.63
C ILE A 160 -5.38 13.57 -6.92
N ILE A 161 -5.77 13.29 -8.17
CA ILE A 161 -6.38 12.00 -8.52
C ILE A 161 -5.44 10.84 -8.27
N PRO A 162 -4.17 10.86 -8.73
CA PRO A 162 -3.23 9.78 -8.47
C PRO A 162 -3.08 9.59 -6.97
N ASN A 163 -2.56 10.55 -6.21
CA ASN A 163 -2.34 10.34 -4.77
C ASN A 163 -3.64 10.03 -4.00
N GLY A 164 -4.78 10.60 -4.41
CA GLY A 164 -6.08 10.32 -3.82
C GLY A 164 -6.52 8.85 -3.96
N ALA A 165 -6.14 8.18 -5.05
CA ALA A 165 -6.43 6.76 -5.21
C ALA A 165 -5.74 5.88 -4.15
N TRP A 166 -4.54 6.26 -3.68
CA TRP A 166 -3.80 5.57 -2.62
C TRP A 166 -4.39 5.82 -1.22
N LEU A 167 -5.29 6.80 -1.08
CA LEU A 167 -6.11 6.96 0.12
C LEU A 167 -7.40 6.14 0.02
N VAL A 168 -8.12 6.28 -1.10
CA VAL A 168 -9.46 5.71 -1.27
C VAL A 168 -9.42 4.20 -1.44
N VAL A 169 -8.61 3.69 -2.38
CA VAL A 169 -8.64 2.25 -2.73
C VAL A 169 -8.17 1.37 -1.57
N PRO A 170 -7.06 1.65 -0.86
CA PRO A 170 -6.68 0.83 0.30
C PRO A 170 -7.70 0.92 1.44
N THR A 171 -8.30 2.10 1.66
CA THR A 171 -9.33 2.28 2.69
C THR A 171 -10.54 1.38 2.44
N PHE A 172 -11.13 1.45 1.25
CA PHE A 172 -12.37 0.72 0.93
C PHE A 172 -12.15 -0.70 0.44
N GLY A 173 -11.06 -0.95 -0.27
CA GLY A 173 -10.74 -2.25 -0.84
C GLY A 173 -9.96 -3.18 0.10
N MET A 174 -9.37 -2.67 1.18
CA MET A 174 -8.53 -3.49 2.06
C MET A 174 -8.83 -3.26 3.54
N ILE A 175 -8.73 -2.03 4.03
CA ILE A 175 -8.88 -1.71 5.46
C ILE A 175 -10.28 -2.10 5.94
N PHE A 176 -11.34 -1.58 5.33
CA PHE A 176 -12.71 -1.90 5.75
C PHE A 176 -13.07 -3.39 5.72
N PRO A 177 -12.87 -4.14 4.61
CA PRO A 177 -13.22 -5.56 4.59
C PRO A 177 -12.39 -6.40 5.56
N MET A 178 -11.07 -6.19 5.62
CA MET A 178 -10.21 -6.96 6.52
C MET A 178 -10.42 -6.58 7.98
N TRP A 179 -10.72 -5.32 8.29
CA TRP A 179 -11.13 -4.87 9.62
C TRP A 179 -12.37 -5.64 10.09
N SER A 180 -13.41 -5.68 9.25
CA SER A 180 -14.66 -6.38 9.59
C SER A 180 -14.42 -7.86 9.86
N GLU A 181 -13.63 -8.54 9.01
CA GLU A 181 -13.25 -9.94 9.24
C GLU A 181 -12.46 -10.14 10.53
N ILE A 182 -11.50 -9.25 10.83
CA ILE A 182 -10.70 -9.29 12.07
C ILE A 182 -11.61 -9.13 13.29
N VAL A 183 -12.49 -8.13 13.29
CA VAL A 183 -13.42 -7.87 14.40
C VAL A 183 -14.40 -9.02 14.59
N ASP A 184 -14.98 -9.55 13.51
CA ASP A 184 -15.87 -10.71 13.56
C ASP A 184 -15.15 -11.95 14.11
N GLY A 185 -13.90 -12.16 13.69
CA GLY A 185 -13.04 -13.22 14.19
C GLY A 185 -12.75 -13.12 15.68
N LEU A 186 -12.53 -11.89 16.19
CA LEU A 186 -12.30 -11.63 17.61
C LEU A 186 -13.58 -11.72 18.45
N THR A 187 -14.73 -11.35 17.88
CA THR A 187 -16.02 -11.30 18.58
C THR A 187 -16.69 -12.67 18.64
N PHE A 188 -16.62 -13.44 17.55
CA PHE A 188 -17.36 -14.70 17.38
C PHE A 188 -16.47 -15.92 17.21
N GLY A 189 -15.14 -15.77 17.27
CA GLY A 189 -14.21 -16.88 17.23
C GLY A 189 -14.31 -17.78 18.46
N PRO A 190 -13.87 -19.05 18.38
CA PRO A 190 -13.87 -19.94 19.53
C PRO A 190 -13.05 -19.33 20.67
N SER A 191 -13.65 -19.21 21.86
CA SER A 191 -12.95 -18.82 23.08
C SER A 191 -11.80 -19.80 23.31
N GLY A 192 -10.58 -19.29 23.28
CA GLY A 192 -9.35 -20.09 23.25
C GLY A 192 -9.18 -20.99 24.47
N GLY A 193 -9.78 -22.17 24.44
CA GLY A 193 -9.44 -23.28 25.30
C GLY A 193 -8.08 -23.82 24.88
N ARG A 194 -7.00 -23.32 25.50
CA ARG A 194 -5.72 -24.05 25.49
C ARG A 194 -5.98 -25.39 26.16
N THR A 195 -6.14 -26.45 25.37
CA THR A 195 -5.93 -27.81 25.87
C THR A 195 -4.45 -27.89 26.24
N LYS A 196 -4.16 -27.77 27.55
CA LYS A 196 -2.88 -28.23 28.10
C LYS A 196 -2.74 -29.69 27.67
N LYS A 197 -1.72 -29.98 26.86
CA LYS A 197 -1.25 -31.35 26.71
C LYS A 197 -0.61 -31.73 28.05
N GLU A 198 -1.27 -32.60 28.80
CA GLU A 198 -0.66 -33.41 29.85
C GLU A 198 0.24 -34.48 29.24
#